data_AF-W4LN67-F1
#
_entry.id   AF-W4LN67-F1
#
_cell.length_a   1.000
_cell.length_b   1.000
_cell.length_c   1.000
_cell.angle_alpha   90.00
_cell.angle_beta   90.00
_cell.angle_gamma   90.00
#
_symmetry.space_group_name_H-M   'P 1'
#
loop_
_entity.id
_entity.type
_entity.pdbx_description
1 polymer ?
#
loop_
_entity_poly.entity_id
_entity_poly.type
_entity_poly.pdbx_seq_one_letter_code
_entity_poly.pdbx_strand_id
1 'polypeptide(L)'
;MPAHLCSLGKAMLATRSDEEIRNLYSRGSFETLTEHSISTLDDLCEDLNTARVRGFAFDNQESHLGVQCVARAVQGAQGRILAGLSVSAPSVRMKYDVFAEAVVAVADELAELLQYHKP
;
A
#
# COMPACT_ATOMS: atom_id res chain seq x y z
N MET A 1 12.60 -4.45 -3.28
CA MET A 1 11.65 -3.74 -4.17
C MET A 1 11.33 -2.39 -3.54
N PRO A 2 11.35 -1.28 -4.29
CA PRO A 2 11.04 0.05 -3.74
C PRO A 2 9.63 0.14 -3.17
N ALA A 3 9.46 0.87 -2.07
CA ALA A 3 8.18 0.96 -1.38
C ALA A 3 7.11 1.66 -2.22
N HIS A 4 7.50 2.61 -3.07
CA HIS A 4 6.59 3.37 -3.94
C HIS A 4 6.11 2.58 -5.16
N LEU A 5 6.67 1.38 -5.42
CA LEU A 5 6.29 0.56 -6.58
C LEU A 5 5.55 -0.72 -6.19
N CYS A 6 5.22 -0.91 -4.91
CA CYS A 6 4.53 -2.11 -4.46
C CYS A 6 3.41 -1.79 -3.49
N SER A 7 2.32 -2.56 -3.57
CA SER A 7 1.09 -2.27 -2.83
C SER A 7 1.35 -2.20 -1.33
N LEU A 8 2.10 -3.15 -0.76
CA LEU A 8 2.40 -3.20 0.66
C LEU A 8 3.24 -1.99 1.11
N GLY A 9 4.25 -1.61 0.31
CA GLY A 9 5.07 -0.43 0.59
C GLY A 9 4.22 0.84 0.58
N LYS A 10 3.38 1.00 -0.43
CA LYS A 10 2.43 2.12 -0.52
C LYS A 10 1.40 2.12 0.61
N ALA A 11 0.94 0.96 1.04
CA ALA A 11 0.04 0.85 2.20
C ALA A 11 0.72 1.37 3.48
N MET A 12 2.01 1.09 3.69
CA MET A 12 2.78 1.61 4.83
C MET A 12 3.07 3.10 4.69
N LEU A 13 3.36 3.59 3.49
CA LEU A 13 3.59 5.01 3.23
C LEU A 13 2.30 5.83 3.41
N ALA A 14 1.14 5.27 3.05
CA ALA A 14 -0.16 5.93 3.19
C ALA A 14 -0.52 6.21 4.66
N THR A 15 0.15 5.60 5.63
CA THR A 15 -0.07 5.87 7.07
C THR A 15 0.71 7.08 7.57
N ARG A 16 1.52 7.72 6.73
CA ARG A 16 2.28 8.93 7.02
C ARG A 16 1.62 10.15 6.39
N SER A 17 1.95 11.32 6.89
CA SER A 17 1.58 12.61 6.28
C SER A 17 2.38 12.86 5.00
N ASP A 18 1.84 13.70 4.10
CA ASP A 18 2.55 14.07 2.87
C ASP A 18 3.86 14.81 3.15
N GLU A 19 3.96 15.54 4.27
CA GLU A 19 5.21 16.17 4.71
C GLU A 19 6.28 15.12 5.03
N GLU A 20 5.93 14.08 5.80
CA GLU A 20 6.86 12.98 6.09
C GLU A 20 7.28 12.23 4.81
N ILE A 21 6.37 12.03 3.86
CA ILE A 21 6.68 11.43 2.57
C ILE A 21 7.66 12.31 1.78
N ARG A 22 7.39 13.61 1.67
CA ARG A 22 8.29 14.55 0.99
C ARG A 22 9.67 14.58 1.63
N ASN A 23 9.75 14.54 2.96
CA ASN A 23 11.02 14.45 3.68
C ASN A 23 11.75 13.13 3.41
N LEU A 24 11.03 12.00 3.42
CA LEU A 24 11.59 10.66 3.16
C LEU A 24 12.16 10.53 1.74
N TYR A 25 11.51 11.14 0.76
CA TYR A 25 11.91 11.09 -0.65
C TYR A 25 12.71 12.33 -1.11
N SER A 26 13.03 13.26 -0.21
CA SER A 26 13.67 14.55 -0.52
C SER A 26 15.01 14.45 -1.27
N ARG A 27 15.70 13.30 -1.17
CA ARG A 27 17.00 13.05 -1.79
C ARG A 27 17.01 11.83 -2.72
N GLY A 28 15.84 11.21 -2.94
CA GLY A 28 15.72 9.95 -3.67
C GLY A 28 15.49 10.16 -5.15
N SER A 29 16.14 9.34 -5.98
CA SER A 29 15.69 9.11 -7.35
C SER A 29 14.55 8.09 -7.35
N PHE A 30 13.49 8.35 -8.10
CA PHE A 30 12.42 7.38 -8.29
C PHE A 30 12.85 6.35 -9.32
N GLU A 31 13.10 5.13 -8.86
CA GLU A 31 13.33 3.99 -9.74
C GLU A 31 12.06 3.70 -10.55
N THR A 32 12.24 3.36 -11.82
CA THR A 32 11.18 2.95 -12.74
C THR A 32 11.47 1.54 -13.24
N LEU A 33 10.62 0.58 -12.89
CA LEU A 33 10.77 -0.83 -13.25
C LEU A 33 9.90 -1.22 -14.45
N THR A 34 8.80 -0.51 -14.66
CA THR A 34 7.85 -0.69 -15.77
C THR A 34 7.36 0.66 -16.29
N GLU A 35 6.62 0.65 -17.39
CA GLU A 35 5.93 1.85 -17.92
C GLU A 35 4.82 2.39 -17.00
N HIS A 36 4.42 1.62 -15.99
CA HIS A 36 3.40 2.00 -15.01
C HIS A 36 4.00 2.54 -13.71
N SER A 37 5.33 2.45 -13.52
CA SER A 37 5.99 2.86 -12.28
C SER A 37 5.72 4.33 -11.96
N ILE A 38 5.29 4.60 -10.73
CA ILE A 38 5.23 5.96 -10.19
C ILE A 38 6.65 6.54 -10.14
N SER A 39 6.89 7.61 -10.89
CA SER A 39 8.24 8.16 -11.10
C SER A 39 8.47 9.53 -10.48
N THR A 40 7.47 10.12 -9.83
CA THR A 40 7.62 11.43 -9.18
C THR A 40 7.03 11.44 -7.78
N LEU A 41 7.47 12.41 -6.98
CA LEU A 41 7.01 12.61 -5.61
C LEU A 41 5.55 13.07 -5.56
N ASP A 42 5.14 13.91 -6.51
CA ASP A 42 3.76 14.40 -6.55
C ASP A 42 2.81 13.27 -6.95
N ASP A 43 3.16 12.45 -7.96
CA ASP A 43 2.37 11.27 -8.34
C ASP A 43 2.27 10.27 -7.17
N LEU A 44 3.36 10.07 -6.42
CA LEU A 44 3.32 9.22 -5.23
C LEU A 44 2.36 9.80 -4.18
N CYS A 45 2.42 11.10 -3.90
CA CYS A 45 1.52 11.72 -2.93
C CYS A 45 0.04 11.59 -3.36
N GLU A 46 -0.26 11.75 -4.65
CA GLU A 46 -1.61 11.54 -5.19
C GLU A 46 -2.09 10.09 -5.05
N ASP A 47 -1.25 9.11 -5.36
CA ASP A 47 -1.61 7.69 -5.19
C ASP A 47 -1.79 7.32 -3.70
N LEU A 48 -0.92 7.83 -2.82
CA LEU A 48 -1.07 7.63 -1.37
C LEU A 48 -2.33 8.29 -0.83
N ASN A 49 -2.70 9.49 -1.29
CA ASN A 49 -3.96 10.13 -0.94
C ASN A 49 -5.16 9.30 -1.40
N THR A 50 -5.11 8.78 -2.62
CA THR A 50 -6.13 7.85 -3.12
C THR A 50 -6.22 6.60 -2.23
N ALA A 51 -5.08 6.03 -1.85
CA ALA A 51 -5.01 4.87 -0.98
C ALA A 51 -5.60 5.14 0.42
N ARG A 52 -5.35 6.32 0.99
CA ARG A 52 -5.94 6.76 2.27
C ARG A 52 -7.47 6.84 2.19
N VAL A 53 -8.00 7.43 1.12
CA VAL A 53 -9.45 7.62 0.93
C VAL A 53 -10.17 6.29 0.71
N ARG A 54 -9.67 5.42 -0.19
CA ARG A 54 -10.31 4.12 -0.46
C ARG A 54 -10.00 3.06 0.60
N GLY A 55 -9.04 3.34 1.46
CA GLY A 55 -8.62 2.46 2.53
C GLY A 55 -7.66 1.35 2.12
N PHE A 56 -7.04 1.35 0.95
CA PHE A 56 -6.05 0.32 0.59
C PHE A 56 -5.12 0.83 -0.52
N ALA A 57 -3.94 0.22 -0.64
CA ALA A 57 -2.99 0.52 -1.71
C ALA A 57 -3.05 -0.53 -2.82
N PHE A 58 -2.74 -0.09 -4.04
CA PHE A 58 -2.78 -0.93 -5.24
C PHE A 58 -1.48 -0.78 -6.01
N ASP A 59 -0.85 -1.89 -6.36
CA ASP A 59 0.23 -1.94 -7.36
C ASP A 59 -0.37 -2.41 -8.67
N ASN A 60 -0.44 -1.49 -9.64
CA ASN A 60 -0.96 -1.78 -10.97
C ASN A 60 0.16 -2.08 -11.96
N GLN A 61 0.90 -3.17 -11.73
CA GLN A 61 2.04 -3.56 -12.56
C GLN A 61 3.18 -2.51 -12.53
N GLU A 62 3.31 -1.76 -11.45
CA GLU A 62 4.36 -0.77 -11.23
C GLU A 62 5.71 -1.43 -10.99
N SER A 63 5.70 -2.60 -10.34
CA SER A 63 6.91 -3.38 -10.07
C SER A 63 7.19 -4.45 -11.12
N HIS A 64 6.15 -5.14 -11.61
CA HIS A 64 6.27 -6.25 -12.56
C HIS A 64 5.06 -6.27 -13.50
N LEU A 65 5.32 -6.29 -14.81
CA LEU A 65 4.27 -6.47 -15.81
C LEU A 65 3.55 -7.81 -15.61
N GLY A 66 2.23 -7.80 -15.76
CA GLY A 66 1.37 -8.96 -15.59
C GLY A 66 1.04 -9.33 -14.13
N VAL A 67 1.52 -8.57 -13.14
CA VAL A 67 1.21 -8.80 -11.71
C VAL A 67 0.56 -7.56 -11.12
N GLN A 68 -0.53 -7.77 -10.40
CA GLN A 68 -1.21 -6.73 -9.63
C GLN A 68 -1.32 -7.14 -8.18
N CYS A 69 -1.23 -6.18 -7.28
CA CYS A 69 -1.28 -6.44 -5.84
C CYS A 69 -2.19 -5.43 -5.13
N VAL A 70 -2.94 -5.87 -4.13
CA VAL A 70 -3.71 -5.00 -3.22
C VAL A 70 -3.21 -5.21 -1.80
N ALA A 71 -3.08 -4.13 -1.04
CA ALA A 71 -2.59 -4.21 0.34
C ALA A 71 -3.25 -3.19 1.28
N ARG A 72 -3.27 -3.54 2.57
CA ARG A 72 -3.75 -2.71 3.68
C ARG A 72 -2.72 -2.75 4.81
N ALA A 73 -2.45 -1.59 5.41
CA ALA A 73 -1.71 -1.53 6.67
C ALA A 73 -2.66 -1.91 7.81
N VAL A 74 -2.24 -2.85 8.64
CA VAL A 74 -3.01 -3.32 9.81
C VAL A 74 -2.67 -2.38 10.96
N GLN A 75 -3.62 -1.51 11.32
CA GLN A 75 -3.45 -0.48 12.34
C GLN A 75 -4.18 -0.86 13.63
N GLY A 76 -3.45 -0.81 14.75
CA GLY A 76 -4.02 -0.95 16.08
C GLY A 76 -4.48 0.39 16.66
N ALA A 77 -4.78 0.38 17.96
CA ALA A 77 -5.11 1.60 18.69
C ALA A 77 -4.10 2.73 18.47
N GLN A 78 -4.60 3.97 18.40
CA GLN A 78 -3.81 5.19 18.23
C GLN A 78 -2.98 5.23 16.93
N GLY A 79 -3.41 4.51 15.88
CA GLY A 79 -2.76 4.52 14.57
C GLY A 79 -1.44 3.75 14.51
N ARG A 80 -1.13 2.95 15.54
CA ARG A 80 0.08 2.13 15.58
C ARG A 80 0.01 1.04 14.50
N ILE A 81 1.02 0.97 13.64
CA ILE A 81 1.17 -0.13 12.68
C ILE A 81 1.50 -1.43 13.41
N LEU A 82 0.68 -2.45 13.20
CA LEU A 82 0.86 -3.79 13.76
C LEU A 82 1.44 -4.76 12.73
N ALA A 83 0.97 -4.68 11.49
CA ALA A 83 1.37 -5.53 10.39
C ALA A 83 0.97 -4.88 9.05
N GLY A 84 1.20 -5.58 7.94
CA GLY A 84 0.57 -5.26 6.67
C GLY A 84 0.13 -6.54 5.96
N LEU A 85 -1.01 -6.46 5.31
CA LEU A 85 -1.62 -7.56 4.57
C LEU A 85 -1.59 -7.22 3.09
N SER A 86 -1.16 -8.16 2.25
CA SER A 86 -1.15 -8.00 0.79
C SER A 86 -1.57 -9.28 0.10
N VAL A 87 -2.26 -9.14 -1.02
CA VAL A 87 -2.55 -10.23 -1.95
C VAL A 87 -2.03 -9.84 -3.33
N SER A 88 -1.41 -10.79 -4.01
CA SER A 88 -0.85 -10.63 -5.35
C SER A 88 -1.49 -11.65 -6.29
N ALA A 89 -1.84 -11.23 -7.49
CA ALA A 89 -2.39 -12.10 -8.52
C ALA A 89 -1.92 -11.67 -9.91
N PRO A 90 -1.91 -12.57 -10.90
CA PRO A 90 -1.74 -12.17 -12.29
C PRO A 90 -2.84 -11.18 -12.69
N SER A 91 -2.50 -10.15 -13.47
CA SER A 91 -3.43 -9.09 -13.86
C SER A 91 -4.69 -9.62 -14.54
N VAL A 92 -4.55 -10.66 -15.37
CA VAL A 92 -5.67 -11.35 -16.04
C VAL A 92 -6.65 -12.06 -15.09
N ARG A 93 -6.26 -12.28 -13.83
CA ARG A 93 -7.09 -12.91 -12.78
C ARG A 93 -7.47 -11.95 -11.66
N MET A 94 -6.93 -10.74 -11.67
CA MET A 94 -7.15 -9.77 -10.62
C MET A 94 -8.54 -9.15 -10.76
N LYS A 95 -9.41 -9.41 -9.79
CA LYS A 95 -10.71 -8.74 -9.65
C LYS A 95 -10.57 -7.66 -8.57
N TYR A 96 -10.07 -6.51 -8.97
CA TYR A 96 -9.61 -5.44 -8.08
C TYR A 96 -10.56 -5.17 -6.90
N ASP A 97 -11.84 -4.93 -7.17
CA ASP A 97 -12.82 -4.59 -6.12
C ASP A 97 -13.01 -5.73 -5.12
N VAL A 98 -13.09 -6.97 -5.59
CA VAL A 98 -13.27 -8.16 -4.74
C VAL A 98 -12.06 -8.38 -3.83
N PHE A 99 -10.85 -8.26 -4.37
CA PHE A 99 -9.63 -8.43 -3.59
C PHE A 99 -9.44 -7.27 -2.60
N ALA A 100 -9.82 -6.05 -2.97
CA ALA A 100 -9.75 -4.91 -2.09
C ALA A 100 -10.69 -5.04 -0.89
N GLU A 101 -11.96 -5.38 -1.12
CA GLU A 101 -12.93 -5.61 -0.05
C GLU A 101 -12.44 -6.71 0.91
N ALA A 102 -11.95 -7.83 0.39
CA ALA A 102 -11.44 -8.93 1.19
C ALA A 102 -10.20 -8.53 2.01
N VAL A 103 -9.24 -7.82 1.40
CA VAL A 103 -8.01 -7.38 2.09
C VAL A 103 -8.34 -6.38 3.20
N VAL A 104 -9.28 -5.46 2.98
CA VAL A 104 -9.71 -4.52 4.02
C VAL A 104 -10.36 -5.26 5.18
N ALA A 105 -11.35 -6.13 4.91
CA ALA A 105 -12.05 -6.88 5.95
C ALA A 105 -11.10 -7.73 6.80
N VAL A 106 -10.22 -8.51 6.16
CA VAL A 106 -9.26 -9.37 6.88
C VAL A 106 -8.23 -8.56 7.66
N ALA A 107 -7.82 -7.40 7.15
CA ALA A 107 -6.88 -6.54 7.88
C ALA A 107 -7.52 -5.94 9.13
N ASP A 108 -8.80 -5.57 9.09
CA ASP A 108 -9.53 -5.05 10.25
C ASP A 108 -9.73 -6.15 11.31
N GLU A 109 -10.13 -7.37 10.91
CA GLU A 109 -10.20 -8.53 11.82
C GLU A 109 -8.84 -8.85 12.45
N LEU A 110 -7.77 -8.82 11.64
CA LEU A 110 -6.41 -9.05 12.13
C LEU A 110 -5.97 -7.96 13.11
N ALA A 111 -6.39 -6.71 12.91
CA ALA A 111 -6.10 -5.62 13.84
C ALA A 111 -6.72 -5.87 15.21
N GLU A 112 -7.95 -6.39 15.27
CA GLU A 112 -8.60 -6.74 16.54
C GLU A 112 -7.84 -7.88 17.23
N LEU A 113 -7.57 -8.98 16.52
CA LEU A 113 -6.87 -10.14 17.06
C LEU A 113 -5.48 -9.80 17.62
N LEU A 114 -4.70 -8.99 16.91
CA LEU A 114 -3.36 -8.59 17.31
C LEU A 114 -3.33 -7.59 18.47
N GLN A 115 -4.44 -6.88 18.71
CA GLN A 115 -4.57 -6.00 19.88
C GLN A 115 -4.83 -6.79 21.17
N TYR A 116 -5.61 -7.87 21.11
CA TYR A 116 -5.88 -8.73 22.27
C TYR A 116 -4.65 -9.52 22.74
N HIS A 117 -3.71 -9.82 21.86
CA HIS A 117 -2.55 -10.68 22.16
C HIS A 117 -1.30 -9.91 22.62
N LYS A 118 -1.45 -8.62 22.96
CA LYS A 118 -0.34 -7.83 23.49
C LYS A 118 -0.36 -7.81 25.02
N PRO A 119 0.66 -8.37 25.71
CA PRO A 119 0.83 -8.21 27.15
C PRO A 119 1.14 -6.75 27.54
#